data_AF-A0A0H5QNX6-F1
#
_entry.id   AF-A0A0H5QNX6-F1
#
_cell.length_a   1.000
_cell.length_b   1.000
_cell.length_c   1.000
_cell.angle_alpha   90.00
_cell.angle_beta   90.00
_cell.angle_gamma   90.00
#
_symmetry.space_group_name_H-M   'P 1'
#
loop_
_entity.id
_entity.type
_entity.pdbx_description
1 polymer ?
#
loop_
_entity_poly.entity_id
_entity_poly.type
_entity_poly.pdbx_seq_one_letter_code
_entity_poly.pdbx_strand_id
1 'polypeptide(L)'
;IASTCFTSLGSPSPSSSAAATIPNDLGPSLHRLSVSDVKTLIADGLRRYEREYRPLDLILFPDMLLSLSYIDRVLSSPGGSLLLAGLSGVGRRSSISILSYIRGIYMFSPN
;
A
#
# COMPACT_ATOMS: atom_id res chain seq x y z
N ILE A 1 -10.68 -17.82 0.94
CA ILE A 1 -9.68 -16.82 0.47
C ILE A 1 -10.36 -15.46 0.50
N ALA A 2 -9.82 -14.47 1.21
CA ALA A 2 -10.53 -13.24 1.52
C ALA A 2 -10.90 -12.47 0.23
N SER A 3 -12.19 -12.41 -0.09
CA SER A 3 -12.72 -11.76 -1.30
C SER A 3 -12.72 -10.23 -1.21
N THR A 4 -12.16 -9.66 -0.15
CA THR A 4 -12.20 -8.21 0.08
C THR A 4 -11.01 -7.74 0.89
N CYS A 5 -10.41 -6.64 0.45
CA CYS A 5 -9.25 -6.02 1.08
C CYS A 5 -9.70 -4.70 1.73
N PHE A 6 -9.07 -4.34 2.84
CA PHE A 6 -9.24 -3.02 3.43
C PHE A 6 -7.99 -2.20 3.14
N THR A 7 -8.14 -1.12 2.36
CA THR A 7 -7.03 -0.24 2.00
C THR A 7 -7.45 1.21 2.13
N SER A 8 -6.48 2.04 2.47
CA SER A 8 -6.63 3.50 2.51
C SER A 8 -6.25 4.16 1.17
N LEU A 9 -5.80 3.39 0.18
CA LEU A 9 -5.50 3.91 -1.16
C LEU A 9 -6.72 4.49 -1.89
N GLY A 10 -7.93 4.09 -1.47
CA GLY A 10 -9.18 4.62 -1.99
C GLY A 10 -9.79 5.77 -1.19
N SER A 11 -9.18 6.19 -0.07
CA SER A 11 -9.74 7.29 0.74
C SER A 11 -9.54 8.62 0.02
N PRO A 12 -10.58 9.46 -0.12
CA PRO A 12 -10.39 10.81 -0.64
C PRO A 12 -9.46 11.59 0.29
N SER A 13 -8.60 12.43 -0.30
CA SER A 13 -7.68 13.29 0.46
C SER A 13 -8.46 14.13 1.48
N PRO A 14 -7.88 14.45 2.65
CA PRO A 14 -8.56 15.17 3.74
C PRO A 14 -9.06 16.58 3.37
N SER A 15 -8.81 17.05 2.15
CA SER A 15 -9.32 18.31 1.60
C SER A 15 -10.80 18.27 1.18
N SER A 16 -11.42 17.09 1.04
CA SER A 16 -12.86 17.00 0.75
C SER A 16 -13.66 16.87 2.05
N SER A 17 -14.44 17.91 2.33
CA SER A 17 -15.33 18.17 3.47
C SER A 17 -16.38 17.05 3.74
N ALA A 18 -15.91 15.90 4.24
CA ALA A 18 -16.74 14.85 4.83
C ALA A 18 -15.98 14.07 5.91
N ALA A 19 -14.88 14.64 6.44
CA ALA A 19 -14.14 14.04 7.54
C ALA A 19 -14.96 14.15 8.82
N ALA A 20 -15.62 13.05 9.20
CA ALA A 20 -16.00 12.81 10.58
C ALA A 20 -14.80 13.17 11.47
N THR A 21 -15.06 13.79 12.62
CA THR A 21 -14.08 14.18 13.65
C THR A 21 -13.37 12.95 14.20
N ILE A 22 -12.47 12.36 13.42
CA ILE A 22 -11.57 11.29 13.83
C ILE A 22 -10.32 12.00 14.36
N PRO A 23 -9.83 11.65 15.56
CA PRO A 23 -8.59 12.21 16.06
C PRO A 23 -7.47 11.99 15.04
N ASN A 24 -6.68 13.03 14.77
CA ASN A 24 -5.59 12.99 13.79
C ASN A 24 -4.54 11.88 14.05
N ASP A 25 -4.59 11.25 15.23
CA ASP A 25 -3.74 10.13 15.63
C ASP A 25 -4.09 8.80 14.95
N LEU A 26 -5.28 8.62 14.35
CA LEU A 26 -5.71 7.33 13.80
C LEU A 26 -5.39 7.10 12.32
N GLY A 27 -4.88 8.11 11.60
CA GLY A 27 -4.59 8.02 10.15
C GLY A 27 -5.85 8.12 9.26
N PRO A 28 -5.69 8.04 7.91
CA PRO A 28 -6.80 8.19 6.96
C PRO A 28 -7.79 7.00 7.01
N SER A 29 -9.01 7.24 6.55
CA SER A 29 -10.08 6.24 6.58
C SER A 29 -9.77 5.03 5.69
N LEU A 30 -10.14 3.83 6.16
CA LEU A 30 -9.97 2.60 5.40
C LEU A 30 -11.24 2.26 4.64
N HIS A 31 -11.14 1.96 3.35
CA HIS A 31 -12.26 1.52 2.53
C HIS A 31 -12.16 0.02 2.22
N ARG A 32 -13.32 -0.62 2.13
CA ARG A 32 -13.45 -2.01 1.73
C ARG A 32 -13.51 -2.09 0.20
N LEU A 33 -12.49 -2.66 -0.44
CA LEU A 33 -12.38 -2.78 -1.89
C LEU A 33 -12.30 -4.25 -2.33
N SER A 34 -12.85 -4.54 -3.50
CA SER A 34 -12.72 -5.88 -4.09
C SER A 34 -11.27 -6.14 -4.50
N VAL A 35 -10.88 -7.41 -4.55
CA VAL A 35 -9.50 -7.80 -4.91
C VAL A 35 -9.18 -7.37 -6.36
N SER A 36 -10.16 -7.38 -7.27
CA SER A 36 -10.00 -6.91 -8.64
C SER A 36 -9.70 -5.40 -8.70
N ASP A 37 -10.40 -4.59 -7.90
CA ASP A 37 -10.20 -3.14 -7.89
C ASP A 37 -8.86 -2.77 -7.27
N VAL A 38 -8.46 -3.48 -6.21
CA VAL A 38 -7.13 -3.30 -5.62
C VAL A 38 -6.03 -3.69 -6.61
N LYS A 39 -6.25 -4.76 -7.38
CA LYS A 39 -5.31 -5.19 -8.42
C LYS A 39 -5.12 -4.12 -9.50
N THR A 40 -6.21 -3.49 -9.98
CA THR A 40 -6.10 -2.44 -11.01
C THR A 40 -5.41 -1.20 -10.47
N LEU A 41 -5.75 -0.75 -9.26
CA LEU A 41 -5.09 0.39 -8.60
C LEU A 41 -3.57 0.17 -8.43
N ILE A 42 -3.17 -1.02 -7.97
CA ILE A 42 -1.76 -1.34 -7.78
C ILE A 42 -1.06 -1.51 -9.13
N ALA A 43 -1.71 -2.09 -10.14
CA ALA A 43 -1.14 -2.20 -11.48
C ALA A 43 -0.86 -0.83 -12.10
N ASP A 44 -1.73 0.15 -11.87
CA ASP A 44 -1.51 1.52 -12.32
C ASP A 44 -0.41 2.22 -11.52
N GLY A 45 -0.35 1.99 -10.21
CA GLY A 45 0.77 2.44 -9.37
C GLY A 45 2.11 1.85 -9.80
N LEU A 46 2.14 0.57 -10.16
CA LEU A 46 3.32 -0.12 -10.69
C LEU A 46 3.79 0.51 -12.00
N ARG A 47 2.89 0.73 -12.97
CA ARG A 47 3.22 1.39 -14.24
C ARG A 47 3.82 2.78 -14.05
N ARG A 48 3.36 3.52 -13.04
CA ARG A 48 3.93 4.84 -12.69
C ARG A 48 5.32 4.70 -12.07
N TYR A 49 5.49 3.74 -11.15
CA TYR A 49 6.78 3.46 -10.52
C TYR A 49 7.86 3.07 -11.54
N GLU A 50 7.51 2.19 -12.50
CA GLU A 50 8.44 1.72 -13.53
C GLU A 50 8.92 2.85 -14.46
N ARG A 51 8.11 3.89 -14.65
CA ARG A 51 8.48 5.07 -15.46
C ARG A 51 9.49 5.98 -14.76
N GLU A 52 9.43 6.07 -13.43
CA GLU A 52 10.20 7.03 -12.65
C GLU A 52 11.48 6.41 -12.06
N TYR A 53 11.43 5.12 -11.71
CA TYR A 53 12.54 4.42 -11.07
C TYR A 53 13.08 3.30 -11.96
N ARG A 54 12.76 2.05 -11.63
CA ARG A 54 13.28 0.86 -12.30
C ARG A 54 12.11 -0.10 -12.55
N PRO A 55 12.11 -0.85 -13.67
CA PRO A 55 11.18 -1.96 -13.85
C PRO A 55 11.23 -2.91 -12.66
N LEU A 56 10.07 -3.18 -12.08
CA LEU A 56 9.92 -4.02 -10.91
C LEU A 56 9.08 -5.20 -11.33
N ASP A 57 9.75 -6.28 -11.73
CA ASP A 57 9.15 -7.51 -12.27
C ASP A 57 8.35 -8.25 -11.18
N LEU A 58 7.18 -7.69 -10.85
CA LEU A 58 6.30 -8.16 -9.80
C LEU A 58 5.01 -8.68 -10.40
N ILE A 59 4.72 -9.93 -10.07
CA ILE A 59 3.48 -10.59 -10.44
C ILE A 59 2.43 -10.32 -9.37
N LEU A 60 1.31 -9.72 -9.75
CA LEU A 60 0.19 -9.45 -8.85
C LEU A 60 -0.70 -10.69 -8.68
N PHE A 61 -0.41 -11.48 -7.65
CA PHE A 61 -1.24 -12.60 -7.20
C PHE A 61 -1.97 -12.29 -5.89
N PRO A 62 -3.03 -13.03 -5.52
CA PRO A 62 -3.92 -12.68 -4.40
C PRO A 62 -3.20 -12.51 -3.06
N ASP A 63 -2.25 -13.38 -2.73
CA ASP A 63 -1.53 -13.30 -1.45
C ASP A 63 -0.62 -12.06 -1.38
N MET A 64 -0.07 -11.62 -2.52
CA MET A 64 0.66 -10.36 -2.58
C MET A 64 -0.26 -9.17 -2.38
N LEU A 65 -1.43 -9.16 -3.00
CA LEU A 65 -2.42 -8.09 -2.80
C LEU A 65 -2.85 -8.00 -1.32
N LEU A 66 -2.99 -9.14 -0.66
CA LEU A 66 -3.30 -9.22 0.77
C LEU A 66 -2.13 -8.72 1.63
N SER A 67 -0.90 -9.13 1.33
CA SER A 67 0.30 -8.61 1.99
C SER A 67 0.44 -7.09 1.83
N LEU A 68 0.20 -6.57 0.63
CA LEU A 68 0.19 -5.12 0.35
C LEU A 68 -0.88 -4.40 1.16
N SER A 69 -2.09 -4.96 1.31
CA SER A 69 -3.13 -4.36 2.15
C SER A 69 -2.76 -4.29 3.64
N TYR A 70 -2.00 -5.26 4.15
CA TYR A 70 -1.47 -5.20 5.52
C TYR A 70 -0.39 -4.13 5.65
N ILE A 71 0.54 -4.07 4.70
CA ILE A 71 1.60 -3.05 4.68
C ILE A 71 0.97 -1.66 4.58
N ASP A 72 0.00 -1.46 3.69
CA ASP A 72 -0.73 -0.20 3.51
C ASP A 72 -1.36 0.28 4.81
N ARG A 73 -2.02 -0.61 5.54
CA ARG A 73 -2.63 -0.26 6.84
C ARG A 73 -1.61 0.20 7.87
N VAL A 74 -0.45 -0.46 7.94
CA VAL A 74 0.61 -0.07 8.90
C VAL A 74 1.25 1.25 8.48
N LEU A 75 1.55 1.44 7.20
CA LEU A 75 2.10 2.70 6.68
C LEU A 75 1.11 3.86 6.74
N SER A 76 -0.20 3.56 6.75
CA SER A 76 -1.27 4.55 6.92
C SER A 76 -1.33 5.12 8.34
N SER A 77 -0.89 4.36 9.34
CA SER A 77 -0.89 4.81 10.73
C SER A 77 0.28 5.78 10.96
N PRO A 78 0.05 6.94 11.61
CA PRO A 78 1.15 7.80 12.00
C PRO A 78 2.10 7.04 12.94
N GLY A 79 3.41 7.07 12.65
CA GLY A 79 4.43 6.38 13.46
C GLY A 79 4.42 4.84 13.36
N GLY A 80 3.70 4.25 12.41
CA GLY A 80 3.64 2.81 12.22
C GLY A 80 4.99 2.20 11.86
N SER A 81 5.38 1.12 12.55
CA SER A 81 6.57 0.32 12.26
C SER A 81 6.18 -1.11 11.91
N LEU A 82 6.92 -1.74 10.98
CA LEU A 82 6.63 -3.08 10.49
C LEU A 82 7.86 -3.98 10.52
N LEU A 83 7.70 -5.20 11.02
CA LEU A 83 8.70 -6.27 10.93
C LEU A 83 8.24 -7.29 9.88
N LEU A 84 9.00 -7.43 8.79
CA LEU A 84 8.72 -8.40 7.74
C LEU A 84 9.57 -9.67 7.93
N ALA A 85 9.04 -10.66 8.64
CA ALA A 85 9.65 -11.99 8.77
C ALA A 85 9.18 -12.94 7.67
N GLY A 86 10.09 -13.76 7.13
CA GLY A 86 9.77 -14.73 6.09
C GLY A 86 10.97 -15.21 5.28
N LEU A 87 10.71 -16.08 4.30
CA LEU A 87 11.71 -16.60 3.37
C LEU A 87 12.29 -15.50 2.47
N SER A 88 13.52 -15.70 2.01
CA SER A 88 14.09 -14.85 0.97
C SER A 88 13.35 -15.05 -0.36
N GLY A 89 13.33 -14.03 -1.22
CA GLY A 89 12.75 -14.13 -2.57
C GLY A 89 11.25 -13.83 -2.69
N VAL A 90 10.50 -13.69 -1.58
CA VAL A 90 9.05 -13.38 -1.64
C VAL A 90 8.71 -11.93 -2.02
N GLY A 91 9.71 -11.11 -2.35
CA GLY A 91 9.48 -9.73 -2.81
C GLY A 91 9.16 -8.70 -1.71
N ARG A 92 9.45 -8.98 -0.41
CA ARG A 92 9.21 -8.06 0.73
C ARG A 92 9.63 -6.61 0.46
N ARG A 93 10.87 -6.43 -0.01
CA ARG A 93 11.44 -5.11 -0.33
C ARG A 93 10.69 -4.45 -1.48
N SER A 94 10.42 -5.20 -2.55
CA SER A 94 9.71 -4.72 -3.74
C SER A 94 8.28 -4.28 -3.42
N SER A 95 7.57 -5.02 -2.57
CA SER A 95 6.23 -4.65 -2.08
C SER A 95 6.24 -3.32 -1.35
N ILE A 96 7.19 -3.12 -0.43
CA ILE A 96 7.35 -1.84 0.29
C ILE A 96 7.69 -0.73 -0.69
N SER A 97 8.62 -0.95 -1.63
CA SER A 97 9.03 0.09 -2.58
C SER A 97 7.86 0.63 -3.41
N ILE A 98 7.00 -0.26 -3.94
CA ILE A 98 5.79 0.19 -4.65
C ILE A 98 4.86 0.95 -3.71
N LEU A 99 4.62 0.41 -2.53
CA LEU A 99 3.58 0.95 -1.66
C LEU A 99 3.99 2.32 -1.10
N SER A 100 5.26 2.47 -0.74
CA SER A 100 5.87 3.76 -0.42
C SER A 100 5.74 4.74 -1.58
N TYR A 101 5.99 4.30 -2.82
CA TYR A 101 5.79 5.15 -4.00
C TYR A 101 4.34 5.59 -4.18
N ILE A 102 3.38 4.67 -4.11
CA ILE A 102 1.95 4.98 -4.23
C ILE A 102 1.52 5.99 -3.15
N ARG A 103 2.09 5.89 -1.94
CA ARG A 103 1.80 6.82 -0.83
C ARG A 103 2.61 8.12 -0.87
N GLY A 104 3.62 8.24 -1.73
CA GLY A 104 4.56 9.36 -1.71
C GLY A 104 5.48 9.38 -0.47
N ILE A 105 5.71 8.22 0.15
CA ILE A 105 6.66 8.08 1.28
C ILE A 105 8.07 7.86 0.72
N TYR A 106 9.03 8.63 1.23
CA TYR A 106 10.43 8.45 0.86
C TYR A 106 11.02 7.17 1.49
N MET A 107 11.53 6.27 0.65
CA MET A 107 12.22 5.06 1.10
C MET A 107 13.72 5.29 1.18
N PHE A 108 14.30 5.10 2.37
CA PHE A 108 15.74 5.13 2.60
C PHE A 108 16.25 3.74 2.99
N SER A 109 17.38 3.34 2.44
CA SER A 109 18.13 2.14 2.84
C SER A 109 19.60 2.53 2.91
N PRO A 110 20.26 2.42 4.09
CA PRO A 110 21.69 2.61 4.17
C PRO A 110 22.41 1.53 3.34
N ASN A 111 23.53 1.91 2.72
CA ASN A 111 24.41 1.00 1.96
C ASN A 111 25.47 0.38 2.88
#